data_AF-A0A438LZJ0-F1
#
_entry.id   AF-A0A438LZJ0-F1
#
_cell.length_a   1.000
_cell.length_b   1.000
_cell.length_c   1.000
_cell.angle_alpha   90.00
_cell.angle_beta   90.00
_cell.angle_gamma   90.00
#
_symmetry.space_group_name_H-M   'P 1'
#
loop_
_entity.id
_entity.type
_entity.pdbx_description
1 polymer ?
#
loop_
_entity_poly.entity_id
_entity_poly.type
_entity_poly.pdbx_seq_one_letter_code
_entity_poly.pdbx_strand_id
1 'polypeptide(L)'
;MPFAARVGDPTDHPGLVSGPGVPTVLIGGLPAATLTTMHACSFPSPVTPHPPTPIVGPGSATVLIGGLPAARVGDRAGCGAGIVMGCPTVSIGG
;
A
#
# COMPACT_ATOMS: atom_id res chain seq x y z
N MET A 1 -5.87 15.22 -4.11
CA MET A 1 -6.36 13.96 -3.52
C MET A 1 -5.71 12.81 -4.29
N PRO A 2 -4.77 12.07 -3.68
CA PRO A 2 -4.10 10.95 -4.34
C PRO A 2 -5.04 9.75 -4.52
N PHE A 3 -4.73 8.92 -5.52
CA PHE A 3 -5.46 7.67 -5.75
C PHE A 3 -5.29 6.71 -4.58
N ALA A 4 -6.35 5.95 -4.28
CA ALA A 4 -6.35 4.97 -3.22
C ALA A 4 -5.47 3.77 -3.54
N ALA A 5 -4.68 3.30 -2.58
CA ALA A 5 -3.84 2.12 -2.74
C ALA A 5 -4.58 0.83 -2.36
N ARG A 6 -4.13 -0.27 -2.94
CA ARG A 6 -4.76 -1.60 -2.89
C ARG A 6 -3.71 -2.69 -2.96
N VAL A 7 -4.10 -3.89 -2.58
CA VAL A 7 -3.27 -5.08 -2.81
C VAL A 7 -2.99 -5.23 -4.32
N GLY A 8 -1.72 -5.43 -4.66
CA GLY A 8 -1.21 -5.56 -6.02
C GLY A 8 -0.69 -4.25 -6.62
N ASP A 9 -0.94 -3.10 -6.00
CA ASP A 9 -0.44 -1.84 -6.54
C ASP A 9 1.10 -1.79 -6.46
N PRO A 10 1.79 -1.36 -7.55
CA PRO A 10 3.24 -1.31 -7.60
C PRO A 10 3.81 -0.19 -6.73
N THR A 11 5.06 -0.38 -6.31
CA THR A 11 5.87 0.65 -5.64
C THR A 11 7.02 1.14 -6.54
N ASP A 12 7.72 2.18 -6.12
CA ASP A 12 8.87 2.79 -6.82
C ASP A 12 10.14 1.92 -6.76
N HIS A 13 10.04 0.71 -6.23
CA HIS A 13 11.09 -0.30 -6.19
C HIS A 13 10.49 -1.67 -6.57
N PRO A 14 11.30 -2.68 -6.97
CA PRO A 14 10.80 -4.00 -7.32
C PRO A 14 9.96 -4.62 -6.18
N GLY A 15 8.66 -4.74 -6.38
CA GLY A 15 7.73 -5.28 -5.41
C GLY A 15 6.34 -4.69 -5.56
N LEU A 16 5.46 -5.03 -4.62
CA LEU A 16 4.08 -4.57 -4.62
C LEU A 16 3.51 -4.50 -3.21
N VAL A 17 2.42 -3.75 -3.06
CA VAL A 17 1.55 -3.83 -1.88
C VAL A 17 0.95 -5.23 -1.81
N SER A 18 1.46 -6.04 -0.91
CA SER A 18 1.06 -7.43 -0.72
C SER A 18 -0.17 -7.59 0.18
N GLY A 19 -0.81 -8.75 0.06
CA GLY A 19 -1.96 -9.10 0.88
C GLY A 19 -1.64 -9.23 2.39
N PRO A 20 -2.69 -9.33 3.22
CA PRO A 20 -4.09 -9.45 2.83
C PRO A 20 -4.81 -8.12 2.58
N GLY A 21 -4.22 -6.97 2.94
CA GLY A 21 -4.95 -5.70 2.98
C GLY A 21 -6.19 -5.79 3.87
N VAL A 22 -7.26 -5.09 3.51
CA VAL A 22 -8.59 -5.21 4.13
C VAL A 22 -9.54 -5.90 3.14
N PRO A 23 -9.70 -7.23 3.20
CA PRO A 23 -10.42 -8.00 2.17
C PRO A 23 -11.93 -7.71 2.11
N THR A 24 -12.50 -7.10 3.14
CA THR A 24 -13.92 -6.71 3.20
C THR A 24 -14.20 -5.36 2.52
N VAL A 25 -13.17 -4.56 2.22
CA VAL A 25 -13.31 -3.26 1.57
C VAL A 25 -12.56 -3.31 0.25
N LEU A 26 -13.31 -3.36 -0.85
CA LEU A 26 -12.74 -3.48 -2.19
C LEU A 26 -12.69 -2.11 -2.87
N ILE A 27 -11.53 -1.77 -3.42
CA ILE A 27 -11.32 -0.56 -4.23
C ILE A 27 -11.02 -1.04 -5.65
N GLY A 28 -11.88 -0.68 -6.61
CA GLY A 28 -11.75 -1.19 -7.99
C GLY A 28 -11.63 -2.72 -8.07
N GLY A 29 -12.31 -3.46 -7.19
CA GLY A 29 -12.35 -4.92 -7.15
C GLY A 29 -11.24 -5.62 -6.36
N LEU A 30 -10.24 -4.90 -5.83
CA LEU A 30 -9.13 -5.48 -5.06
C LEU A 30 -9.18 -5.03 -3.58
N PRO A 31 -8.67 -5.83 -2.62
CA PRO A 31 -8.61 -5.44 -1.22
C PRO A 31 -7.92 -4.10 -1.02
N ALA A 32 -8.54 -3.21 -0.25
CA ALA A 32 -7.99 -1.90 0.10
C ALA A 32 -6.70 -2.05 0.91
N ALA A 33 -5.73 -1.17 0.66
CA ALA A 33 -4.54 -1.07 1.49
C ALA A 33 -4.72 0.00 2.57
N THR A 34 -4.12 -0.27 3.71
CA THR A 34 -4.07 0.62 4.88
C THR A 34 -2.63 0.77 5.34
N LEU A 35 -2.38 1.69 6.25
CA LEU A 35 -1.20 1.56 7.11
C LEU A 35 -1.22 0.16 7.74
N THR A 36 -0.02 -0.41 7.90
CA THR A 36 0.23 -1.82 8.26
C THR A 36 -0.02 -2.87 7.19
N THR A 37 -0.57 -2.53 6.01
CA THR A 37 -0.56 -3.47 4.87
C THR A 37 0.89 -3.74 4.46
N MET A 38 1.23 -4.97 4.10
CA MET A 38 2.62 -5.33 3.83
C MET A 38 3.03 -4.92 2.42
N HIS A 39 4.23 -4.40 2.25
CA HIS A 39 4.92 -4.30 0.97
C HIS A 39 5.88 -5.49 0.85
N ALA A 40 5.76 -6.25 -0.24
CA ALA A 40 6.64 -7.37 -0.53
C ALA A 40 7.68 -6.96 -1.56
N CYS A 41 8.91 -6.80 -1.11
CA CYS A 41 10.05 -6.53 -1.96
C CYS A 41 10.39 -7.76 -2.82
N SER A 42 10.58 -7.55 -4.10
CA SER A 42 11.08 -8.54 -5.06
C SER A 42 12.52 -8.26 -5.48
N PHE A 43 13.23 -7.39 -4.76
CA PHE A 43 14.64 -7.15 -5.03
C PHE A 43 15.46 -8.42 -4.78
N PRO A 44 16.18 -8.95 -5.78
CA PRO A 44 16.99 -10.14 -5.60
C PRO A 44 18.19 -9.78 -4.72
N SER A 45 18.26 -10.38 -3.54
CA SER A 45 19.41 -10.27 -2.66
C SER A 45 20.21 -11.58 -2.70
N PRO A 46 21.54 -11.52 -2.81
CA PRO A 46 22.39 -12.70 -2.84
C PRO A 46 22.50 -13.41 -1.49
N VAL A 47 21.99 -12.81 -0.40
CA VAL A 47 22.15 -13.33 0.97
C VAL A 47 20.82 -13.64 1.64
N THR A 48 19.82 -12.77 1.52
CA THR A 48 18.50 -12.94 2.16
C THR A 48 17.41 -12.19 1.42
N PRO A 49 16.23 -12.79 1.17
CA PRO A 49 15.07 -12.06 0.66
C PRO A 49 14.81 -10.83 1.51
N HIS A 50 14.64 -9.68 0.88
CA HIS A 50 14.37 -8.46 1.61
C HIS A 50 12.97 -8.58 2.25
N PRO A 51 12.89 -8.57 3.59
CA PRO A 51 11.68 -8.99 4.28
C PRO A 51 10.54 -8.02 3.98
N PRO A 52 9.28 -8.51 3.92
CA PRO A 52 8.15 -7.62 3.78
C PRO A 52 8.11 -6.60 4.91
N THR A 53 7.81 -5.35 4.59
CA THR A 53 7.67 -4.26 5.57
C THR A 53 6.30 -3.62 5.46
N PRO A 54 5.68 -3.17 6.55
CA PRO A 54 4.38 -2.51 6.49
C PRO A 54 4.45 -1.17 5.76
N ILE A 55 3.34 -0.72 5.18
CA ILE A 55 3.11 0.68 4.83
C ILE A 55 3.02 1.50 6.12
N VAL A 56 3.84 2.53 6.24
CA VAL A 56 4.04 3.31 7.47
C VAL A 56 3.54 4.76 7.37
N GLY A 57 3.31 5.30 6.18
CA GLY A 57 2.61 6.57 6.05
C GLY A 57 3.05 7.49 4.93
N PRO A 58 2.48 8.70 4.88
CA PRO A 58 1.62 9.30 5.92
C PRO A 58 0.20 8.71 6.08
N GLY A 59 -0.34 8.01 5.09
CA GLY A 59 -1.74 7.54 5.11
C GLY A 59 -2.74 8.71 5.03
N SER A 60 -4.03 8.42 5.04
CA SER A 60 -5.09 9.45 5.14
C SER A 60 -5.28 9.92 6.58
N ALA A 61 -5.38 11.23 6.81
CA ALA A 61 -5.68 11.78 8.14
C ALA A 61 -7.16 11.60 8.55
N THR A 62 -8.05 11.34 7.60
CA THR A 62 -9.51 11.38 7.82
C THR A 62 -10.24 10.12 7.39
N VAL A 63 -9.68 9.34 6.47
CA VAL A 63 -10.31 8.13 5.95
C VAL A 63 -9.69 6.90 6.60
N LEU A 64 -10.49 6.19 7.38
CA LEU A 64 -10.13 4.92 7.98
C LEU A 64 -10.79 3.77 7.22
N ILE A 65 -10.01 2.73 6.91
CA ILE A 65 -10.48 1.47 6.33
C ILE A 65 -10.08 0.36 7.31
N GLY A 66 -11.05 -0.46 7.74
CA GLY A 66 -10.78 -1.48 8.76
C GLY A 66 -10.28 -0.91 10.10
N GLY A 67 -10.56 0.37 10.38
CA GLY A 67 -10.07 1.07 11.57
C GLY A 67 -8.66 1.65 11.47
N LEU A 68 -7.96 1.48 10.34
CA LEU A 68 -6.62 1.99 10.10
C LEU A 68 -6.62 3.07 9.01
N PRO A 69 -5.69 4.04 9.05
CA PRO A 69 -5.59 5.06 8.01
C PRO A 69 -5.42 4.45 6.62
N ALA A 70 -6.25 4.88 5.66
CA ALA A 70 -6.22 4.37 4.31
C ALA A 70 -4.91 4.73 3.59
N ALA A 71 -4.32 3.76 2.89
CA ALA A 71 -3.10 3.99 2.13
C ALA A 71 -3.41 4.61 0.76
N ARG A 72 -2.48 5.43 0.26
CA ARG A 72 -2.63 6.27 -0.93
C ARG A 72 -1.33 6.27 -1.74
N VAL A 73 -1.43 6.65 -3.01
CA VAL A 73 -0.25 6.94 -3.83
C VAL A 73 0.62 7.98 -3.12
N GLY A 74 1.92 7.66 -2.99
CA GLY A 74 2.91 8.44 -2.26
C GLY A 74 3.21 7.94 -0.83
N ASP A 75 2.37 7.08 -0.25
CA ASP A 75 2.69 6.46 1.04
C ASP A 75 3.87 5.50 0.92
N ARG A 76 4.66 5.42 1.99
CA ARG A 76 5.90 4.64 2.03
C ARG A 76 5.76 3.39 2.89
N ALA A 77 6.45 2.35 2.47
CA ALA A 77 6.75 1.17 3.27
C ALA A 77 7.88 1.43 4.26
N GLY A 78 8.02 0.59 5.28
CA GLY A 78 9.08 0.68 6.29
C GLY A 78 10.50 0.59 5.70
N CYS A 79 10.65 -0.05 4.54
CA CYS A 79 11.89 -0.06 3.79
C CYS A 79 12.13 1.17 2.88
N GLY A 80 11.21 2.11 2.86
CA GLY A 80 11.28 3.34 2.06
C GLY A 80 10.58 3.28 0.70
N ALA A 81 10.15 2.11 0.23
CA ALA A 81 9.45 1.97 -1.05
C ALA A 81 8.12 2.74 -1.04
N GLY A 82 7.93 3.66 -1.99
CA GLY A 82 6.73 4.47 -2.15
C GLY A 82 5.71 3.83 -3.11
N ILE A 83 4.43 3.90 -2.79
CA ILE A 83 3.36 3.44 -3.68
C ILE A 83 3.25 4.40 -4.88
N VAL A 84 3.43 3.90 -6.10
CA VAL A 84 3.47 4.74 -7.32
C VAL A 84 2.18 4.73 -8.12
N MET A 85 1.33 3.74 -7.90
CA MET A 85 0.06 3.62 -8.59
C MET A 85 -1.04 3.22 -7.59
N GLY A 86 -2.26 3.63 -7.90
CA GLY A 86 -3.44 3.30 -7.12
C GLY A 86 -4.62 3.07 -8.04
N CYS A 87 -5.82 2.96 -7.48
CA CYS A 87 -7.06 2.86 -8.25
C CYS A 87 -7.38 4.21 -8.93
N PRO A 88 -7.41 4.30 -10.27
CA PRO A 88 -7.64 5.57 -10.97
C PRO A 88 -9.08 6.11 -10.79
N THR A 89 -10.01 5.28 -10.33
CA THR A 89 -11.42 5.66 -10.12
C THR A 89 -11.75 6.03 -8.69
N VAL A 90 -10.80 5.90 -7.75
CA VAL A 90 -11.02 6.18 -6.33
C VAL A 90 -9.91 7.07 -5.78
N SER A 91 -10.28 8.29 -5.38
CA SER A 91 -9.39 9.23 -4.71
C SER A 91 -9.71 9.30 -3.23
N ILE A 92 -8.69 9.27 -2.36
CA ILE A 92 -8.84 9.38 -0.90
C ILE A 92 -8.25 10.72 -0.43
N GLY A 93 -9.08 11.51 0.24
CA GLY A 93 -8.73 12.83 0.80
C GLY A 93 -8.04 12.77 2.16
N GLY A 94 -7.88 13.94 2.79
CA GLY A 94 -7.14 14.13 4.05
C GLY A 94 -5.66 13.87 3.89
#